data_AF-A0A535A6P3-F1
#
_entry.id   AF-A0A535A6P3-F1
#
_cell.length_a   1.000
_cell.length_b   1.000
_cell.length_c   1.000
_cell.angle_alpha   90.00
_cell.angle_beta   90.00
_cell.angle_gamma   90.00
#
_symmetry.space_group_name_H-M   'P 1'
#
loop_
_entity.id
_entity.type
_entity.pdbx_description
1 polymer ?
#
loop_
_entity_poly.entity_id
_entity_poly.type
_entity_poly.pdbx_seq_one_letter_code
_entity_poly.pdbx_strand_id
1 'polypeptide(L)'
;MALVDNLFKGWGGVLLGFGAGIAAPSLFPDAGAAVRPLAKRAVKGVLAAAEALKAAAAEATEQVNDFVAEVRAERANGDRTRPADR
;
A
#
# COMPACT_ATOMS: atom_id res chain seq x y z
N MET A 1 -6.37 -15.73 -13.21
CA MET A 1 -7.21 -14.79 -13.97
C MET A 1 -8.46 -14.39 -13.21
N ALA A 2 -9.30 -15.33 -12.74
CA ALA A 2 -10.54 -15.02 -12.00
C ALA A 2 -10.40 -14.06 -10.79
N LEU A 3 -9.35 -14.19 -9.96
CA LEU A 3 -9.13 -13.27 -8.83
C LEU A 3 -8.86 -11.83 -9.28
N VAL A 4 -8.02 -11.69 -10.29
CA VAL A 4 -7.63 -10.41 -10.88
C VAL A 4 -8.85 -9.77 -11.57
N ASP A 5 -9.59 -10.56 -12.34
CA ASP A 5 -10.82 -10.11 -13.02
C ASP A 5 -11.91 -9.69 -12.03
N ASN A 6 -12.10 -10.43 -10.93
CA ASN A 6 -13.07 -10.07 -9.90
C ASN A 6 -12.67 -8.80 -9.14
N LEU A 7 -11.36 -8.63 -8.90
CA LEU A 7 -10.83 -7.41 -8.29
C LEU A 7 -11.05 -6.20 -9.21
N PHE A 8 -10.69 -6.29 -10.50
CA PHE A 8 -10.90 -5.20 -11.44
C PHE A 8 -12.38 -4.95 -11.76
N LYS A 9 -13.22 -5.99 -11.83
CA LYS A 9 -14.66 -5.87 -12.07
C LYS A 9 -15.39 -5.16 -10.93
N GLY A 10 -14.98 -5.40 -9.68
CA GLY A 10 -15.49 -4.66 -8.51
C GLY A 10 -15.05 -3.19 -8.51
N TRP A 11 -13.89 -2.90 -9.11
CA TRP A 11 -13.29 -1.55 -9.12
C TRP A 11 -13.65 -0.73 -10.35
N GLY A 12 -14.17 -1.34 -11.42
CA GLY A 12 -14.47 -0.65 -12.68
C GLY A 12 -15.41 0.56 -12.50
N GLY A 13 -16.44 0.43 -11.67
CA GLY A 13 -17.35 1.55 -11.36
C GLY A 13 -16.68 2.67 -10.56
N VAL A 14 -15.77 2.32 -9.65
CA VAL A 14 -15.00 3.29 -8.85
C VAL A 14 -14.01 4.05 -9.72
N LEU A 15 -13.28 3.35 -10.59
CA LEU A 15 -12.32 3.95 -11.52
C LEU A 15 -13.02 4.85 -12.53
N LEU A 16 -14.16 4.42 -13.08
CA LEU A 16 -14.97 5.23 -13.99
C LEU A 16 -15.49 6.51 -13.30
N GLY A 17 -16.03 6.37 -12.08
CA GLY A 17 -16.50 7.51 -11.29
C GLY A 17 -15.38 8.46 -10.90
N PHE A 18 -14.19 7.94 -10.57
CA PHE A 18 -13.02 8.74 -10.26
C PHE A 18 -12.50 9.51 -11.48
N GLY A 19 -12.39 8.85 -12.64
CA GLY A 19 -11.99 9.49 -13.89
C GLY A 19 -12.97 10.60 -14.31
N ALA A 20 -14.27 10.33 -14.21
CA ALA A 20 -15.30 11.34 -14.46
C ALA A 20 -15.21 12.52 -13.47
N GLY A 21 -14.96 12.24 -12.19
CA GLY A 21 -14.79 13.27 -11.15
C GLY A 21 -13.58 14.18 -11.34
N ILE A 22 -12.48 13.66 -11.89
CA ILE A 22 -11.31 14.48 -12.26
C ILE A 22 -11.60 15.37 -13.46
N ALA A 23 -12.36 14.88 -14.45
CA ALA A 23 -12.72 15.65 -15.63
C ALA A 23 -13.84 16.69 -15.37
N ALA A 24 -14.66 16.48 -14.34
CA ALA A 24 -15.84 17.31 -14.05
C ALA A 24 -15.56 18.82 -13.90
N PRO A 25 -14.49 19.28 -13.20
CA PRO A 25 -14.20 20.71 -13.08
C PRO A 25 -13.88 21.40 -14.40
N SER A 26 -13.31 20.67 -15.37
CA SER A 26 -13.00 21.17 -16.71
C SER A 26 -14.26 21.33 -17.58
N LEU A 27 -15.31 20.57 -17.28
CA LEU A 27 -16.57 20.56 -18.02
C LEU A 27 -17.63 21.49 -17.39
N PHE A 28 -17.55 21.73 -16.07
CA PHE A 28 -18.52 22.54 -15.32
C PHE A 28 -17.81 23.51 -14.37
N PRO A 29 -17.32 24.65 -14.86
CA PRO A 29 -16.53 25.62 -14.07
C PRO A 29 -17.31 26.17 -12.86
N ASP A 30 -18.64 26.27 -12.95
CA ASP A 30 -19.51 26.81 -11.90
C ASP A 30 -19.83 25.81 -10.77
N ALA A 31 -19.57 24.50 -10.98
CA ALA A 31 -19.79 23.47 -9.96
C ALA A 31 -18.70 23.48 -8.86
N GLY A 32 -17.61 24.23 -9.06
CA GLY A 32 -16.42 24.20 -8.20
C GLY A 32 -16.67 24.55 -6.72
N ALA A 33 -17.64 25.41 -6.41
CA ALA A 33 -17.88 25.87 -5.04
C ALA A 33 -18.39 24.75 -4.10
N ALA A 34 -19.26 23.87 -4.59
CA ALA A 34 -19.82 22.77 -3.81
C ALA A 34 -18.88 21.55 -3.74
N VAL A 35 -18.08 21.32 -4.79
CA VAL A 35 -17.20 20.14 -4.91
C VAL A 35 -15.88 20.34 -4.16
N ARG A 36 -15.37 21.57 -4.07
CA ARG A 36 -14.08 21.89 -3.42
C ARG A 36 -13.93 21.37 -1.98
N PRO A 37 -14.91 21.50 -1.06
CA PRO A 37 -14.78 20.93 0.29
C PRO A 37 -14.73 19.39 0.28
N LEU A 38 -15.47 18.74 -0.62
CA LEU A 38 -15.45 17.28 -0.77
C LEU A 38 -14.10 16.81 -1.29
N ALA A 39 -13.60 17.43 -2.36
CA ALA A 39 -12.28 17.14 -2.92
C ALA A 39 -11.16 17.33 -1.89
N LYS A 40 -11.21 18.42 -1.11
CA LYS A 40 -10.25 18.68 -0.04
C LYS A 40 -10.26 17.60 1.04
N ARG A 41 -11.45 17.09 1.41
CA ARG A 41 -11.58 15.97 2.35
C ARG A 41 -11.05 14.66 1.76
N ALA A 42 -11.36 14.38 0.50
CA ALA A 42 -10.85 13.21 -0.20
C ALA A 42 -9.32 13.19 -0.25
N VAL A 43 -8.70 14.31 -0.64
CA VAL A 43 -7.23 14.45 -0.66
C VAL A 43 -6.63 14.21 0.72
N LYS A 44 -7.20 14.80 1.78
CA LYS A 44 -6.73 14.56 3.15
C LYS A 44 -6.85 13.09 3.55
N GLY A 45 -7.96 12.45 3.21
CA GLY A 45 -8.18 11.02 3.48
C GLY A 45 -7.15 10.14 2.78
N VAL A 46 -6.86 10.41 1.50
CA VAL A 46 -5.83 9.69 0.72
C VAL A 46 -4.45 9.87 1.33
N LEU A 47 -4.09 11.10 1.74
CA LEU A 47 -2.80 11.35 2.39
C LEU A 47 -2.65 10.57 3.70
N ALA A 48 -3.66 10.62 4.57
CA ALA A 48 -3.66 9.87 5.84
C ALA A 48 -3.56 8.35 5.61
N ALA A 49 -4.30 7.82 4.63
CA ALA A 49 -4.23 6.40 4.27
C ALA A 49 -2.85 6.01 3.73
N ALA A 50 -2.23 6.87 2.91
CA ALA A 50 -0.89 6.64 2.38
C ALA A 50 0.19 6.62 3.47
N GLU A 51 0.10 7.53 4.45
CA GLU A 51 0.98 7.55 5.61
C GLU A 51 0.85 6.27 6.45
N ALA A 52 -0.38 5.82 6.73
CA ALA A 52 -0.64 4.58 7.45
C ALA A 52 -0.10 3.35 6.71
N LEU A 53 -0.32 3.27 5.39
CA LEU A 53 0.22 2.20 4.55
C LEU A 53 1.74 2.17 4.56
N LYS A 54 2.38 3.35 4.48
CA LYS A 54 3.85 3.46 4.54
C LYS A 54 4.38 2.95 5.87
N ALA A 55 3.73 3.30 6.98
CA ALA A 55 4.11 2.82 8.31
C ALA A 55 3.96 1.30 8.42
N ALA A 56 2.82 0.73 8.01
CA ALA A 56 2.60 -0.70 8.02
C ALA A 56 3.60 -1.48 7.14
N ALA A 57 3.95 -0.93 5.98
CA ALA A 57 4.96 -1.52 5.10
C ALA A 57 6.36 -1.48 5.73
N ALA A 58 6.71 -0.41 6.44
CA ALA A 58 7.98 -0.29 7.15
C ALA A 58 8.06 -1.33 8.28
N GLU A 59 7.04 -1.43 9.12
CA GLU A 59 6.97 -2.41 10.22
C GLU A 59 7.06 -3.85 9.70
N ALA A 60 6.32 -4.18 8.63
CA ALA A 60 6.40 -5.50 8.02
C ALA A 60 7.81 -5.80 7.45
N THR A 61 8.47 -4.78 6.88
CA THR A 61 9.85 -4.92 6.38
C THR A 61 10.84 -5.16 7.52
N GLU A 62 10.68 -4.48 8.65
CA GLU A 62 11.46 -4.72 9.87
C GLU A 62 11.31 -6.15 10.35
N GLN A 63 10.08 -6.65 10.48
CA GLN A 63 9.82 -8.04 10.90
C GLN A 63 10.45 -9.07 9.94
N VAL A 64 10.39 -8.82 8.63
CA VAL A 64 11.05 -9.69 7.64
C VAL A 64 12.57 -9.65 7.80
N ASN A 65 13.15 -8.47 8.01
CA ASN A 65 14.59 -8.33 8.23
C ASN A 65 15.05 -9.06 9.49
N ASP A 66 14.25 -9.03 10.57
CA ASP A 66 14.52 -9.75 11.81
C ASP A 66 14.56 -11.26 11.57
N PHE A 67 13.58 -11.83 10.87
CA PHE A 67 13.59 -13.25 10.50
C PHE A 67 14.79 -13.63 9.62
N VAL A 68 15.15 -12.77 8.65
CA VAL A 68 16.33 -13.00 7.80
C VAL A 68 17.60 -12.99 8.63
N ALA A 69 17.71 -12.10 9.63
CA ALA A 69 18.85 -12.04 10.53
C ALA A 69 18.93 -13.29 11.42
N GLU A 70 17.80 -13.75 11.95
CA GLU A 70 17.70 -14.99 12.75
C GLU A 70 18.19 -16.20 11.94
N VAL A 71 17.66 -16.42 10.74
CA VAL A 71 18.06 -17.53 9.86
C VAL A 71 19.56 -17.46 9.51
N ARG A 72 20.10 -16.27 9.28
CA ARG A 72 21.55 -16.10 9.03
C ARG A 72 22.38 -16.44 10.26
N ALA A 73 21.93 -16.03 11.45
CA ALA A 73 22.59 -16.34 12.71
C ALA A 73 22.58 -17.85 12.99
N GLU A 74 21.45 -18.53 12.74
CA GLU A 74 21.35 -19.98 12.87
C GLU A 74 22.33 -20.71 11.95
N ARG A 75 22.45 -20.31 10.68
CA ARG A 75 23.44 -20.89 9.75
C ARG A 75 24.87 -20.67 10.22
N ALA A 76 25.21 -19.46 10.66
CA ALA A 76 26.55 -19.12 11.13
C ALA A 76 26.92 -19.77 12.47
N ASN A 77 25.93 -20.12 13.30
CA ASN A 77 26.14 -20.81 14.58
C ASN A 77 26.09 -22.34 14.43
N GLY A 78 25.31 -22.88 13.50
CA GLY A 78 25.30 -24.31 13.15
C GLY A 78 26.64 -24.81 12.60
N ASP A 79 27.39 -23.93 11.92
CA ASP A 79 28.76 -24.22 11.49
C ASP A 79 29.78 -24.19 12.65
N ARG A 80 29.44 -23.54 13.78
CA ARG A 80 30.36 -23.34 14.92
C ARG A 80 30.28 -24.43 15.99
N THR A 81 29.25 -25.28 15.95
CA THR A 81 29.00 -26.34 16.94
C THR A 81 29.43 -27.74 16.50
N ARG A 82 30.03 -27.91 15.31
CA ARG A 82 30.77 -29.14 15.00
C ARG A 82 32.05 -29.14 15.84
N PRO A 83 32.19 -29.99 16.88
CA PRO A 83 33.45 -30.12 17.57
C PRO A 83 34.46 -30.60 16.53
N ALA A 84 35.60 -29.92 16.42
CA ALA A 84 36.74 -30.48 15.74
C ALA A 84 37.17 -31.71 16.55
N ASP A 85 36.67 -32.88 16.12
CA ASP A 85 37.18 -34.16 16.55
C ASP A 85 38.63 -34.27 16.06
N ARG A 86 39.58 -33.93 16.93
CA ARG A 86 41.00 -34.31 16.91
C ARG A 86 41.61 -34.21 18.31
#